data_AF-A0A7W8W772-F1
#
_entry.id   AF-A0A7W8W772-F1
#
_cell.length_a   1.000
_cell.length_b   1.000
_cell.length_c   1.000
_cell.angle_alpha   90.00
_cell.angle_beta   90.00
_cell.angle_gamma   90.00
#
_symmetry.space_group_name_H-M   'P 1'
#
loop_
_entity.id
_entity.type
_entity.pdbx_description
1 polymer ?
#
loop_
_entity_poly.entity_id
_entity_poly.type
_entity_poly.pdbx_seq_one_letter_code
_entity_poly.pdbx_strand_id
1 'polypeptide(L)'
;MGLRQIDIPAKERFMRLPEVMARTGLIKQTIYMRMAEATFPQSIKIGKTTVAWRESEIDAWIIDTIAESERRREQNRKQERKIERQRERERARQGETECAA
;
A
#
# COMPACT_ATOMS: atom_id res chain seq x y z
N MET A 1 17.41 29.24 -26.32
CA MET A 1 16.10 28.59 -26.09
C MET A 1 16.33 27.10 -26.02
N GLY A 2 16.28 26.52 -24.82
CA GLY A 2 16.55 25.10 -24.63
C GLY A 2 15.41 24.26 -25.20
N LEU A 3 15.74 23.36 -26.12
CA LEU A 3 14.83 22.32 -26.58
C LEU A 3 14.46 21.49 -25.34
N ARG A 4 13.20 21.57 -24.92
CA ARG A 4 12.66 20.69 -23.88
C ARG A 4 12.88 19.26 -24.36
N GLN A 5 13.67 18.51 -23.60
CA GLN A 5 13.73 17.06 -23.64
C GLN A 5 12.29 16.55 -23.65
N ILE A 6 11.80 16.12 -24.81
CA ILE A 6 10.57 15.33 -24.88
C ILE A 6 11.05 13.91 -24.64
N ASP A 7 11.23 13.56 -23.38
CA ASP A 7 11.14 12.16 -23.01
C ASP A 7 9.75 11.71 -23.48
N ILE A 8 9.70 10.80 -24.45
CA ILE A 8 8.48 10.12 -24.84
C ILE A 8 8.43 8.90 -23.92
N PRO A 9 7.89 9.00 -22.68
CA PRO A 9 7.69 7.81 -21.88
C PRO A 9 6.77 6.87 -22.65
N ALA A 10 6.95 5.57 -22.43
CA ALA A 10 6.03 4.56 -22.93
C ALA A 10 4.58 5.05 -22.75
N LYS A 11 3.87 5.14 -23.87
CA LYS A 11 2.58 5.82 -24.09
C LYS A 11 1.70 5.91 -22.84
N GLU A 12 1.76 7.03 -22.12
CA GLU A 12 0.94 7.23 -20.94
C GLU A 12 -0.54 7.26 -21.32
N ARG A 13 -1.33 6.36 -20.71
CA ARG A 13 -2.77 6.25 -20.93
C ARG A 13 -3.53 6.78 -19.72
N PHE A 14 -4.65 7.45 -20.00
CA PHE A 14 -5.61 7.86 -18.99
C PHE A 14 -6.64 6.75 -18.74
N MET A 15 -6.71 6.28 -17.50
CA MET A 15 -7.71 5.32 -17.05
C MET A 15 -8.93 6.02 -16.46
N ARG A 16 -10.12 5.59 -16.86
CA ARG A 16 -11.40 6.05 -16.29
C ARG A 16 -11.74 5.27 -15.04
N LEU A 17 -12.68 5.78 -14.25
CA LEU A 17 -13.12 5.14 -13.01
C LEU A 17 -13.48 3.64 -13.19
N PRO A 18 -14.23 3.20 -14.21
CA PRO A 18 -14.53 1.77 -14.38
C PRO A 18 -13.27 0.92 -14.63
N GLU A 19 -12.29 1.45 -15.36
CA GLU A 19 -11.02 0.78 -15.65
C GLU A 19 -10.14 0.70 -14.40
N VAL A 20 -10.10 1.77 -13.59
CA VAL A 20 -9.42 1.79 -12.30
C VAL A 20 -10.05 0.80 -11.32
N MET A 21 -11.38 0.72 -11.26
CA MET A 21 -12.09 -0.28 -10.44
C MET A 21 -11.75 -1.71 -10.89
N ALA A 22 -11.75 -1.97 -12.20
CA ALA A 22 -11.38 -3.29 -12.73
C ALA A 22 -9.91 -3.66 -12.45
N ARG A 23 -8.99 -2.69 -12.53
CA ARG A 23 -7.56 -2.92 -12.27
C ARG A 23 -7.22 -3.12 -10.81
N THR A 24 -7.82 -2.31 -9.93
CA THR A 24 -7.49 -2.32 -8.50
C THR A 24 -8.37 -3.26 -7.67
N GLY A 25 -9.50 -3.73 -8.24
CA GLY A 25 -10.52 -4.49 -7.52
C GLY A 25 -11.26 -3.67 -6.45
N LEU A 26 -11.01 -2.36 -6.38
CA LEU A 26 -11.64 -1.47 -5.41
C LEU A 26 -12.97 -0.96 -5.93
N ILE A 27 -13.93 -0.79 -5.01
CA ILE A 27 -15.17 -0.09 -5.31
C ILE A 27 -14.95 1.42 -5.33
N LYS A 28 -15.80 2.13 -6.09
CA LYS A 28 -15.80 3.59 -6.23
C LYS A 28 -15.66 4.33 -4.90
N GLN A 29 -16.43 3.94 -3.88
CA GLN A 29 -16.40 4.60 -2.57
C GLN A 29 -15.03 4.49 -1.90
N THR A 30 -14.41 3.29 -1.96
CA THR A 30 -13.08 3.06 -1.39
C THR A 30 -12.02 3.85 -2.14
N ILE A 31 -12.14 4.00 -3.46
CA ILE A 31 -11.22 4.84 -4.24
C ILE A 31 -11.26 6.28 -3.73
N TYR A 32 -12.45 6.89 -3.63
CA TYR A 32 -12.56 8.26 -3.14
C TYR A 32 -12.15 8.43 -1.67
N MET A 33 -12.42 7.44 -0.82
CA MET A 33 -11.97 7.43 0.57
C MET A 33 -10.45 7.43 0.65
N ARG A 34 -9.77 6.54 -0.09
CA ARG A 34 -8.31 6.49 -0.12
C ARG A 34 -7.69 7.71 -0.78
N MET A 35 -8.37 8.34 -1.74
CA MET A 35 -7.96 9.64 -2.27
C MET A 35 -8.01 10.74 -1.20
N ALA A 36 -9.02 10.74 -0.32
CA ALA A 36 -9.10 11.68 0.79
C ALA A 36 -8.02 11.41 1.85
N GLU A 37 -7.68 10.14 2.08
CA GLU A 37 -6.58 9.71 2.96
C GLU A 37 -5.18 9.90 2.34
N ALA A 38 -5.09 10.38 1.10
CA ALA A 38 -3.85 10.48 0.32
C ALA A 38 -3.08 9.14 0.16
N THR A 39 -3.78 8.01 0.29
CA THR A 39 -3.23 6.65 0.10
C THR A 39 -3.51 6.09 -1.29
N PHE A 40 -4.10 6.89 -2.18
CA PHE A 40 -4.39 6.53 -3.57
C PHE A 40 -4.09 7.69 -4.52
N PRO A 41 -3.68 7.42 -5.77
CA PRO A 41 -3.41 8.47 -6.76
C PRO A 41 -4.57 9.45 -6.97
N GLN A 42 -4.25 10.73 -7.05
CA GLN A 42 -5.24 11.78 -7.28
C GLN A 42 -5.75 11.76 -8.71
N SER A 43 -7.04 12.05 -8.90
CA SER A 43 -7.65 12.11 -10.22
C SER A 43 -7.30 13.40 -10.94
N ILE A 44 -6.97 13.31 -12.22
CA ILE A 44 -6.73 14.43 -13.12
C ILE A 44 -8.06 14.80 -13.80
N LYS A 45 -8.43 16.08 -13.72
CA LYS A 45 -9.56 16.61 -14.49
C LYS A 45 -9.12 16.81 -15.94
N ILE A 46 -9.70 16.04 -16.85
CA ILE A 46 -9.40 16.15 -18.29
C ILE A 46 -10.50 16.87 -19.07
N GLY A 47 -11.65 17.10 -18.44
CA GLY A 47 -12.76 17.85 -19.02
C GLY A 47 -13.65 18.45 -17.94
N LYS A 48 -14.75 19.10 -18.35
CA LYS A 48 -15.63 19.88 -17.45
C LYS A 48 -16.19 19.06 -16.28
N THR A 49 -16.54 17.80 -16.52
CA THR A 49 -17.08 16.88 -15.50
C THR A 49 -16.28 15.58 -15.43
N THR A 50 -15.15 15.53 -16.12
CA THR A 50 -14.59 14.29 -16.61
C THR A 50 -13.21 14.09 -16.00
N VAL A 51 -13.06 13.05 -15.19
CA VAL A 51 -11.82 12.73 -14.46
C VAL A 51 -11.19 11.44 -14.98
N ALA A 52 -9.86 11.35 -14.83
CA ALA A 52 -9.09 10.16 -15.16
C ALA A 52 -7.84 10.06 -14.27
N TRP A 53 -7.21 8.90 -14.26
CA TRP A 53 -5.94 8.65 -13.57
C TRP A 53 -4.89 8.27 -14.60
N ARG A 54 -3.61 8.51 -14.30
CA ARG A 54 -2.52 8.00 -15.16
C ARG A 54 -2.35 6.52 -14.89
N GLU A 55 -2.24 5.72 -15.95
CA GLU A 55 -2.03 4.28 -15.85
C GLU A 55 -0.79 3.96 -15.00
N SER A 56 0.31 4.67 -15.25
CA SER A 56 1.58 4.49 -14.53
C SER A 56 1.47 4.75 -13.03
N GLU A 57 0.63 5.69 -12.60
CA GLU A 57 0.43 5.99 -11.16
C GLU A 57 -0.35 4.88 -10.47
N ILE A 58 -1.36 4.32 -11.16
CA ILE A 58 -2.12 3.19 -10.66
C ILE A 58 -1.22 1.95 -10.57
N ASP A 59 -0.38 1.72 -11.58
CA ASP A 59 0.54 0.58 -11.59
C ASP A 59 1.60 0.70 -10.49
N ALA A 60 2.18 1.88 -10.32
CA ALA A 60 3.10 2.16 -9.22
C ALA A 60 2.42 1.92 -7.86
N TRP A 61 1.17 2.35 -7.70
CA TRP A 61 0.40 2.12 -6.48
C TRP A 61 0.11 0.64 -6.22
N ILE A 62 -0.19 -0.16 -7.25
CA ILE A 62 -0.38 -1.61 -7.11
C ILE A 62 0.90 -2.26 -6.59
N ILE A 63 2.05 -1.93 -7.19
CA ILE A 63 3.35 -2.46 -6.80
C ILE A 63 3.67 -2.10 -5.35
N ASP A 64 3.48 -0.84 -4.97
CA ASP A 64 3.70 -0.38 -3.60
C ASP A 64 2.79 -1.09 -2.59
N THR A 65 1.51 -1.26 -2.94
CA THR A 65 0.54 -1.97 -2.09
C THR A 65 0.94 -3.43 -1.86
N ILE A 66 1.45 -4.10 -2.90
CA ILE A 66 1.95 -5.49 -2.78
C ILE A 66 3.17 -5.52 -1.87
N ALA A 67 4.15 -4.65 -2.10
CA ALA A 67 5.37 -4.58 -1.30
C ALA A 67 5.09 -4.28 0.18
N GLU A 68 4.14 -3.38 0.47
CA GLU A 68 3.70 -3.08 1.83
C GLU A 68 3.02 -4.30 2.47
N SER A 69 2.21 -5.04 1.71
CA SER A 69 1.57 -6.26 2.22
C SER A 69 2.60 -7.33 2.63
N GLU A 70 3.68 -7.47 1.86
CA GLU A 70 4.77 -8.40 2.15
C GLU A 70 5.59 -7.95 3.35
N ARG A 71 5.92 -6.66 3.41
CA ARG A 71 6.62 -6.04 4.54
C ARG A 71 5.85 -6.26 5.84
N ARG A 72 4.54 -6.02 5.83
CA ARG A 72 3.66 -6.25 6.99
C ARG A 72 3.64 -7.72 7.43
N ARG A 73 3.60 -8.67 6.49
CA ARG A 73 3.66 -10.11 6.81
C ARG A 73 4.98 -10.48 7.50
N GLU A 74 6.09 -9.95 7.00
CA GLU A 74 7.41 -10.22 7.59
C GLU A 74 7.56 -9.59 8.98
N GLN A 75 7.04 -8.37 9.16
CA GLN A 75 7.00 -7.73 10.48
C GLN A 75 6.19 -8.55 11.49
N ASN A 76 5.02 -9.05 11.09
CA ASN A 76 4.19 -9.90 11.94
C ASN A 76 4.95 -11.17 12.38
N ARG A 77 5.62 -11.86 11.45
CA ARG A 77 6.44 -13.05 11.76
C ARG A 77 7.56 -12.74 12.76
N LYS A 78 8.26 -11.63 12.56
CA LYS A 78 9.33 -11.20 13.48
C LYS A 78 8.78 -10.87 14.86
N GLN A 79 7.61 -10.24 14.92
CA GLN A 79 6.96 -9.89 16.16
C GLN A 79 6.55 -11.14 16.95
N GLU A 80 5.94 -12.13 16.28
CA GLU A 80 5.58 -13.41 16.90
C GLU A 80 6.78 -14.13 17.49
N ARG A 81 7.91 -14.20 16.75
CA ARG A 81 9.15 -14.79 17.25
C ARG A 81 9.69 -14.08 18.49
N LYS A 82 9.59 -12.75 18.56
CA LYS A 82 10.00 -11.98 19.74
C LYS A 82 9.08 -12.26 20.93
N ILE A 83 7.77 -12.28 20.68
CA ILE A 83 6.76 -12.60 21.70
C ILE A 83 7.02 -13.99 22.29
N GLU A 84 7.26 -15.00 21.46
CA GLU A 84 7.52 -16.37 21.96
C GLU A 84 8.78 -16.42 22.84
N ARG A 85 9.88 -15.84 22.36
CA ARG A 85 11.13 -15.75 23.14
C ARG A 85 10.95 -15.01 24.47
N GLN A 86 10.11 -13.98 24.49
CA GLN A 86 9.80 -13.24 25.71
C GLN A 86 8.97 -14.08 26.68
N ARG A 87 7.95 -14.80 26.17
CA ARG A 87 7.12 -15.71 26.95
C ARG A 87 7.92 -16.87 27.55
N GLU A 88 8.85 -17.46 26.80
CA GLU A 88 9.76 -18.48 27.32
C GLU A 88 10.62 -17.95 28.48
N ARG A 89 11.19 -16.75 28.35
CA ARG A 89 11.98 -16.10 29.42
C ARG A 89 11.15 -15.74 30.65
N GLU A 90 9.90 -15.34 30.46
CA GLU A 90 8.96 -15.06 31.56
C GLU A 90 8.54 -16.34 32.27
N ARG A 91 8.23 -17.42 31.53
CA ARG A 91 7.95 -18.75 32.10
C ARG A 91 9.11 -19.30 32.91
N ALA A 92 10.35 -19.15 32.42
CA ALA A 92 11.55 -19.55 33.16
C ALA A 92 11.71 -18.78 34.49
N ARG A 93 11.45 -17.47 34.49
CA ARG A 93 11.49 -16.63 35.71
C ARG A 93 10.39 -16.97 36.73
N GLN A 94 9.19 -17.30 36.26
CA GLN A 94 8.07 -17.67 37.14
C GLN A 94 8.27 -19.03 37.82
N GLY A 95 8.82 -20.02 37.09
CA GLY A 95 9.15 -21.33 37.66
C GLY A 95 10.24 -21.28 38.74
N GLU A 96 11.17 -20.32 38.67
CA GLU A 96 12.18 -20.08 39.71
C GLU A 96 11.57 -19.45 40.98
N THR A 97 10.52 -18.64 40.86
CA THR A 97 9.85 -18.03 42.02
C THR A 97 8.88 -18.96 42.76
N GLU A 98 8.29 -19.96 42.07
CA GLU A 98 7.37 -20.94 42.67
C GLU A 98 8.07 -22.06 43.46
N CYS A 99 9.36 -22.32 43.21
CA CYS A 99 10.12 -23.36 43.93
C CYS A 99 10.69 -22.89 45.29
N ALA A 100 10.55 -21.60 45.62
CA ALA A 100 11.08 -20.98 46.84
C ALA A 100 10.02 -20.76 47.94
N ALA A 101 8.79 -21.25 47.76
CA ALA A 101 7.68 -21.19 48.72
C ALA A 101 7.27 -22.60 49.17
#